data_AF-A0A0D8HVX8-F1
#
_entry.id   AF-A0A0D8HVX8-F1
#
_cell.length_a   1.000
_cell.length_b   1.000
_cell.length_c   1.000
_cell.angle_alpha   90.00
_cell.angle_beta   90.00
_cell.angle_gamma   90.00
#
_symmetry.space_group_name_H-M   'P 1'
#
loop_
_entity.id
_entity.type
_entity.pdbx_description
1 polymer ?
#
loop_
_entity_poly.entity_id
_entity_poly.type
_entity_poly.pdbx_seq_one_letter_code
_entity_poly.pdbx_strand_id
1 'polypeptide(L)'
;MTVPLFRAETLACEIAVLRALEVAGKKSLRRWSRGTAPEVPAYLLHTHLKIAATHADCDKLLVGAWDHMTLVLPESTKLRELCDWYVRELIVTRRPHTRADLERVLAVAHE
;
A
#
# COMPACT_ATOMS: atom_id res chain seq x y z
N MET A 1 9.16 -25.94 -10.19
CA MET A 1 8.95 -25.62 -8.77
C MET A 1 7.58 -24.96 -8.63
N THR A 2 6.61 -25.65 -8.03
CA THR A 2 5.28 -25.10 -7.75
C THR A 2 5.33 -24.31 -6.45
N VAL A 3 5.29 -22.98 -6.54
CA VAL A 3 5.05 -22.15 -5.36
C VAL A 3 3.61 -22.39 -4.93
N PRO A 4 3.32 -22.68 -3.64
CA PRO A 4 1.94 -22.78 -3.17
C PRO A 4 1.18 -21.50 -3.53
N LEU A 5 -0.01 -21.61 -4.13
CA LEU A 5 -0.82 -20.47 -4.59
C LEU A 5 -0.95 -19.37 -3.52
N PHE A 6 -1.21 -19.77 -2.27
CA PHE A 6 -1.30 -18.85 -1.13
C PHE A 6 -0.03 -18.03 -0.88
N ARG A 7 1.16 -18.60 -1.12
CA ARG A 7 2.43 -17.86 -1.03
C ARG A 7 2.59 -16.86 -2.18
N ALA A 8 2.13 -17.21 -3.38
CA ALA A 8 2.22 -16.31 -4.54
C ALA A 8 1.28 -15.11 -4.39
N GLU A 9 0.05 -15.32 -3.91
CA GLU A 9 -0.92 -14.26 -3.63
C GLU A 9 -0.42 -13.31 -2.54
N THR A 10 0.15 -13.86 -1.45
CA THR A 10 0.72 -13.06 -0.37
C THR A 10 1.85 -12.16 -0.87
N LEU A 11 2.77 -12.69 -1.69
CA LEU A 11 3.86 -11.91 -2.29
C LEU A 11 3.34 -10.84 -3.27
N ALA A 12 2.32 -11.16 -4.06
CA ALA A 12 1.68 -10.19 -4.95
C ALA A 12 1.02 -9.05 -4.17
N CYS A 13 0.34 -9.37 -3.07
CA CYS A 13 -0.22 -8.39 -2.15
C CYS A 13 0.86 -7.51 -1.52
N GLU A 14 1.98 -8.10 -1.08
CA GLU A 14 3.11 -7.37 -0.49
C GLU A 14 3.71 -6.36 -1.47
N ILE A 15 3.93 -6.77 -2.73
CA ILE A 15 4.39 -5.85 -3.79
C ILE A 15 3.34 -4.77 -4.07
N ALA A 16 2.05 -5.11 -4.12
CA ALA A 16 0.98 -4.15 -4.34
C ALA A 16 0.92 -3.08 -3.24
N VAL A 17 1.06 -3.49 -1.97
CA VAL A 17 1.14 -2.59 -0.81
C VAL A 17 2.33 -1.64 -0.93
N LEU A 18 3.53 -2.16 -1.19
CA LEU A 18 4.73 -1.33 -1.36
C LEU A 18 4.58 -0.34 -2.53
N ARG A 19 4.00 -0.80 -3.64
CA ARG A 19 3.73 0.04 -4.81
C ARG A 19 2.72 1.14 -4.49
N ALA A 20 1.64 0.82 -3.76
CA ALA A 20 0.63 1.78 -3.35
C ALA A 20 1.20 2.87 -2.44
N LEU A 21 2.03 2.49 -1.47
CA LEU A 21 2.77 3.43 -0.61
C LEU A 21 3.71 4.33 -1.44
N GLU A 22 4.40 3.76 -2.42
CA GLU A 22 5.27 4.53 -3.32
C GLU A 22 4.48 5.56 -4.17
N VAL A 23 3.31 5.17 -4.70
CA VAL A 23 2.41 6.08 -5.41
C VAL A 23 1.94 7.22 -4.50
N ALA A 24 1.48 6.88 -3.29
CA ALA A 24 1.03 7.86 -2.32
C ALA A 24 2.14 8.85 -1.96
N GLY A 25 3.35 8.36 -1.66
CA GLY A 25 4.51 9.18 -1.34
C GLY A 25 4.94 10.10 -2.49
N LYS A 26 5.00 9.58 -3.72
CA LYS A 26 5.31 10.40 -4.91
C LYS A 26 4.28 11.52 -5.13
N LYS A 27 2.99 11.24 -4.91
CA LYS A 27 1.94 12.24 -5.05
C LYS A 27 1.92 13.27 -3.92
N SER A 28 2.28 12.88 -2.70
CA SER A 28 2.42 13.84 -1.60
C SER A 28 3.58 14.80 -1.83
N LEU A 29 4.71 14.35 -2.41
CA LEU A 29 5.84 15.23 -2.75
C LEU A 29 5.47 16.33 -3.75
N ARG A 30 4.55 16.06 -4.70
CA ARG A 30 4.05 17.08 -5.63
C ARG A 30 3.34 18.23 -4.93
N ARG A 31 2.78 18.01 -3.72
CA ARG A 31 2.18 19.07 -2.89
C ARG A 31 3.23 19.90 -2.12
N TRP A 32 4.46 19.41 -2.00
CA TRP A 32 5.52 19.98 -1.16
C TRP A 32 6.68 20.60 -1.98
N SER A 33 6.47 20.92 -3.26
CA SER A 33 7.57 21.15 -4.21
C SER A 33 8.54 22.29 -3.86
N ARG A 34 9.83 22.01 -4.13
CA ARG A 34 11.02 22.88 -4.28
C ARG A 34 11.88 23.09 -3.01
N GLY A 35 12.66 22.08 -2.65
CA GLY A 35 13.97 22.33 -2.00
C GLY A 35 14.35 21.38 -0.85
N THR A 36 13.40 20.68 -0.25
CA THR A 36 13.62 19.88 0.97
C THR A 36 12.91 18.53 0.92
N ALA A 37 12.92 17.86 -0.24
CA ALA A 37 12.45 16.49 -0.30
C ALA A 37 13.31 15.66 0.68
N PRO A 38 12.71 15.00 1.69
CA PRO A 38 13.47 14.14 2.58
C PRO A 38 14.21 13.08 1.75
N GLU A 39 15.43 12.71 2.14
CA GLU A 39 16.16 11.54 1.59
C GLU A 39 15.52 10.22 2.06
N VAL A 40 14.19 10.15 1.99
CA VAL A 40 13.38 9.02 2.42
C VAL A 40 12.79 8.39 1.16
N PRO A 41 12.94 7.06 0.97
CA PRO A 41 12.28 6.36 -0.12
C PRO A 41 10.77 6.65 -0.14
N ALA A 42 10.20 6.86 -1.33
CA ALA A 42 8.81 7.29 -1.44
C ALA A 42 7.81 6.36 -0.72
N TYR A 43 8.06 5.05 -0.67
CA TYR A 43 7.22 4.07 0.03
C TYR A 43 7.27 4.17 1.57
N LEU A 44 8.19 4.93 2.14
CA LEU A 44 8.29 5.21 3.58
C LEU A 44 7.84 6.62 3.94
N LEU A 45 7.51 7.46 2.98
CA LEU A 45 7.33 8.89 3.22
C LEU A 45 6.21 9.20 4.22
N HIS A 46 5.15 8.37 4.25
CA HIS A 46 4.05 8.50 5.21
C HIS A 46 4.47 8.29 6.67
N THR A 47 5.59 7.60 6.92
CA THR A 47 6.12 7.42 8.28
C THR A 47 6.84 8.66 8.80
N HIS A 48 7.34 9.51 7.89
CA HIS A 48 8.06 10.74 8.22
C HIS A 48 7.20 12.00 8.11
N LEU A 49 6.23 12.00 7.18
CA LEU A 49 5.35 13.13 6.92
C LEU A 49 3.89 12.71 7.08
N LYS A 50 3.09 13.60 7.66
CA LYS A 50 1.64 13.43 7.67
C LYS A 50 1.08 13.76 6.28
N ILE A 51 0.89 12.74 5.46
CA ILE A 51 0.40 12.90 4.07
C ILE A 51 -1.14 12.78 3.93
N ALA A 52 -1.80 12.21 4.95
CA ALA A 52 -3.25 12.12 5.10
C ALA A 52 -3.62 12.11 6.60
N ALA A 53 -4.83 12.54 6.95
CA ALA A 53 -5.36 12.48 8.31
C ALA A 53 -6.45 11.42 8.48
N THR A 54 -7.14 11.07 7.39
CA THR A 54 -8.24 10.10 7.36
C THR A 54 -8.10 9.14 6.18
N HIS A 55 -8.88 8.05 6.19
CA HIS A 55 -8.95 7.13 5.05
C HIS A 55 -9.42 7.85 3.78
N ALA A 56 -10.39 8.76 3.88
CA ALA A 56 -10.91 9.52 2.74
C ALA A 56 -9.83 10.41 2.08
N ASP A 57 -8.91 10.98 2.87
CA ASP A 57 -7.80 11.76 2.32
C ASP A 57 -6.89 10.93 1.40
N CYS A 58 -6.85 9.61 1.61
CA CYS A 58 -6.03 8.69 0.83
C CYS A 58 -6.58 8.46 -0.59
N ASP A 59 -7.84 8.78 -0.88
CA ASP A 59 -8.46 8.52 -2.19
C ASP A 59 -7.65 9.13 -3.32
N LYS A 60 -7.27 10.42 -3.19
CA LYS A 60 -6.47 11.12 -4.21
C LYS A 60 -5.02 10.61 -4.29
N LEU A 61 -4.49 10.10 -3.18
CA LEU A 61 -3.14 9.56 -3.11
C LEU A 61 -3.04 8.20 -3.79
N LEU A 62 -4.08 7.37 -3.68
CA LEU A 62 -4.07 5.99 -4.15
C LEU A 62 -4.64 5.78 -5.56
N VAL A 63 -5.12 6.83 -6.25
CA VAL A 63 -5.55 6.70 -7.66
C VAL A 63 -4.43 6.06 -8.53
N GLY A 64 -4.73 4.93 -9.17
CA GLY A 64 -3.81 4.16 -10.02
C GLY A 64 -2.82 3.26 -9.26
N ALA A 65 -2.93 3.13 -7.94
CA ALA A 65 -2.07 2.25 -7.14
C ALA A 65 -2.31 0.76 -7.44
N TRP A 66 -3.54 0.40 -7.81
CA TRP A 66 -4.01 -0.98 -7.86
C TRP A 66 -4.01 -1.61 -9.26
N ASP A 67 -3.56 -0.88 -10.28
CA ASP A 67 -3.60 -1.33 -11.68
C ASP A 67 -2.80 -2.63 -11.86
N HIS A 68 -1.58 -2.69 -11.31
CA HIS A 68 -0.72 -3.88 -11.38
C HIS A 68 -1.30 -5.07 -10.62
N MET A 69 -1.91 -4.82 -9.45
CA MET A 69 -2.58 -5.88 -8.68
C MET A 69 -3.76 -6.45 -9.46
N THR A 70 -4.54 -5.60 -10.12
CA THR A 70 -5.70 -6.01 -10.94
C THR A 70 -5.26 -6.83 -12.16
N LEU A 71 -4.09 -6.54 -12.73
CA LEU A 71 -3.53 -7.33 -13.83
C LEU A 71 -3.07 -8.73 -13.40
N VAL A 72 -2.53 -8.87 -12.18
CA VAL A 72 -1.92 -10.13 -11.69
C VAL A 72 -2.94 -10.99 -10.92
N LEU A 73 -3.89 -10.36 -10.23
CA LEU A 73 -4.94 -10.99 -9.42
C LEU A 73 -6.34 -10.45 -9.82
N PRO A 74 -6.81 -10.71 -11.06
CA PRO A 74 -8.04 -10.10 -11.58
C PRO A 74 -9.30 -10.49 -10.79
N GLU A 75 -9.37 -11.72 -10.28
CA GLU A 75 -10.55 -12.26 -9.58
C GLU A 75 -10.55 -11.96 -8.06
N SER A 76 -9.48 -11.37 -7.52
CA SER A 76 -9.27 -11.26 -6.07
C SER A 76 -9.71 -9.91 -5.49
N THR A 77 -10.99 -9.57 -5.64
CA THR A 77 -11.55 -8.29 -5.12
C THR A 77 -11.36 -8.12 -3.61
N LYS A 78 -11.61 -9.18 -2.82
CA LYS A 78 -11.43 -9.20 -1.35
C LYS A 78 -9.98 -8.88 -0.95
N LEU A 79 -8.99 -9.49 -1.62
CA LEU A 79 -7.57 -9.22 -1.35
C LEU A 79 -7.20 -7.77 -1.64
N ARG A 80 -7.73 -7.21 -2.75
CA ARG A 80 -7.50 -5.79 -3.09
C ARG A 80 -8.09 -4.85 -2.05
N GLU A 81 -9.31 -5.11 -1.58
CA GLU A 81 -9.96 -4.32 -0.54
C GLU A 81 -9.19 -4.35 0.79
N LEU A 82 -8.70 -5.54 1.19
CA LEU A 82 -7.87 -5.70 2.38
C LEU A 82 -6.53 -4.97 2.27
N CYS A 83 -5.86 -5.08 1.12
CA CYS A 83 -4.62 -4.33 0.84
C CYS A 83 -4.86 -2.81 0.84
N ASP A 84 -5.97 -2.35 0.26
CA ASP A 84 -6.34 -0.92 0.23
C ASP A 84 -6.61 -0.39 1.63
N TRP A 85 -7.42 -1.10 2.41
CA TRP A 85 -7.66 -0.77 3.81
C TRP A 85 -6.34 -0.72 4.61
N TYR A 86 -5.49 -1.74 4.46
CA TYR A 86 -4.22 -1.82 5.18
C TYR A 86 -3.28 -0.66 4.83
N VAL A 87 -3.16 -0.31 3.54
CA VAL A 87 -2.34 0.84 3.11
C VAL A 87 -2.87 2.14 3.69
N ARG A 88 -4.19 2.35 3.73
CA ARG A 88 -4.80 3.54 4.33
C ARG A 88 -4.51 3.63 5.83
N GLU A 89 -4.62 2.51 6.54
CA GLU A 89 -4.27 2.42 7.97
C GLU A 89 -2.80 2.75 8.21
N LEU A 90 -1.88 2.18 7.43
CA LEU A 90 -0.45 2.49 7.53
C LEU A 90 -0.19 3.99 7.33
N ILE A 91 -0.81 4.58 6.31
CA ILE A 91 -0.66 6.01 6.00
C ILE A 91 -1.18 6.89 7.15
N VAL A 92 -2.40 6.65 7.62
CA VAL A 92 -3.05 7.47 8.66
C VAL A 92 -2.35 7.33 10.00
N THR A 93 -1.94 6.11 10.35
CA THR A 93 -1.22 5.83 11.61
C THR A 93 0.28 6.08 11.52
N ARG A 94 0.80 6.40 10.33
CA ARG A 94 2.22 6.66 10.03
C ARG A 94 3.14 5.50 10.42
N ARG A 95 2.68 4.26 10.22
CA ARG A 95 3.44 3.04 10.54
C ARG A 95 4.13 2.47 9.30
N PRO A 96 5.34 1.91 9.43
CA PRO A 96 5.98 1.20 8.33
C PRO A 96 5.21 -0.10 8.04
N HIS A 97 5.26 -0.52 6.78
CA HIS A 97 4.77 -1.84 6.40
C HIS A 97 5.64 -2.94 7.05
N THR A 98 5.00 -3.99 7.55
CA THR A 98 5.66 -5.26 7.87
C THR A 98 4.92 -6.43 7.22
N ARG A 99 5.66 -7.49 6.89
CA ARG A 99 5.08 -8.74 6.36
C ARG A 99 4.11 -9.38 7.35
N ALA A 100 4.47 -9.42 8.64
CA ALA A 100 3.63 -10.03 9.68
C ALA A 100 2.30 -9.29 9.88
N ASP A 101 2.27 -7.96 9.73
CA ASP A 101 1.02 -7.19 9.75
C ASP A 101 0.15 -7.51 8.53
N LEU A 102 0.75 -7.59 7.34
CA LEU A 102 0.04 -7.94 6.11
C LEU A 102 -0.55 -9.35 6.18
N GLU A 103 0.22 -10.34 6.64
CA GLU A 103 -0.26 -11.73 6.79
C GLU A 103 -1.47 -11.81 7.73
N ARG A 104 -1.47 -11.04 8.83
CA ARG A 104 -2.62 -10.94 9.73
C ARG A 104 -3.86 -10.35 9.06
N VAL A 105 -3.70 -9.32 8.22
CA VAL A 105 -4.81 -8.73 7.46
C VAL A 105 -5.35 -9.72 6.43
N LEU A 106 -4.46 -10.40 5.70
CA LEU A 106 -4.85 -11.34 4.64
C LEU A 106 -5.48 -12.63 5.20
N ALA A 107 -5.19 -13.02 6.44
CA ALA A 107 -5.85 -14.16 7.09
C ALA A 107 -7.39 -14.00 7.13
N VAL A 108 -7.89 -12.77 7.31
CA VAL A 108 -9.33 -12.44 7.27
C VAL A 108 -9.95 -12.69 5.88
N ALA A 109 -9.13 -12.74 4.82
CA ALA A 109 -9.61 -13.08 3.48
C ALA A 109 -10.08 -14.54 3.37
N HIS A 110 -9.50 -15.42 4.19
CA HIS A 110 -9.71 -16.87 4.15
C HIS A 110 -10.68 -17.38 5.22
N GLU A 111 -11.18 -16.48 6.07
CA GLU A 111 -12.40 -16.65 6.87
C GLU A 111 -13.64 -16.39 6.01
#